data_AF-A0A9P0JZK8-F1
#
_entry.id   AF-A0A9P0JZK8-F1
#
_cell.length_a   1.000
_cell.length_b   1.000
_cell.length_c   1.000
_cell.angle_alpha   90.00
_cell.angle_beta   90.00
_cell.angle_gamma   90.00
#
_symmetry.space_group_name_H-M   'P 1'
#
loop_
_entity.id
_entity.type
_entity.pdbx_description
1 polymer ?
#
loop_
_entity_poly.entity_id
_entity_poly.type
_entity_poly.pdbx_seq_one_letter_code
_entity_poly.pdbx_strand_id
1 'polypeptide(L)'
;MDEVVCIHGRGNFPTLEIRLRDLVNVVRGKLEADTGSGDIRLNGGAASHVLATETQPYNDLDLIFGVELSCTRNFDKVKSAVLSSLYEMLPEGVNRRRISTCSLKEAYVSKMVKVNQCTVGGDRWSLISLGNSRGRGVELKFVDSMRRQFEFSVDSFQIVLDSLLLFYRCSELPISENFYPTVVGESVYGDFQEALYHLQKKLISTRHPEEIRGGGLLKYCNLLVKNYKPARPDYIKGLQRYMCSRFFIDFPDIAQQRAKLENYLWNHFVEPDEEALRHQYLMLLHDVVEESTVCLMGHERRQTLQLIKSLAWQVLYTVSSIPFKSYFLLCYWVRLVLW
;
A
#
# COMPACT_ATOMS: atom_id res chain seq x y z
N MET A 1 14.58 2.90 6.26
CA MET A 1 14.84 4.36 6.32
C MET A 1 16.03 4.78 5.47
N ASP A 2 17.12 4.01 5.44
CA ASP A 2 18.31 4.30 4.62
C ASP A 2 18.23 3.76 3.18
N GLU A 3 17.21 2.96 2.90
CA GLU A 3 16.92 2.46 1.56
C GLU A 3 16.64 3.62 0.58
N VAL A 4 17.25 3.53 -0.60
CA VAL A 4 17.03 4.44 -1.73
C VAL A 4 15.81 3.96 -2.49
N VAL A 5 14.82 4.84 -2.60
CA VAL A 5 13.58 4.60 -3.35
C VAL A 5 13.63 5.40 -4.65
N CYS A 6 13.29 4.75 -5.76
CA CYS A 6 13.33 5.32 -7.09
C CYS A 6 11.94 5.82 -7.52
N ILE A 7 11.68 7.12 -7.40
CA ILE A 7 10.42 7.74 -7.82
C ILE A 7 10.50 8.10 -9.31
N HIS A 8 9.89 7.28 -10.15
CA HIS A 8 9.95 7.45 -11.60
C HIS A 8 9.10 8.63 -12.07
N GLY A 9 9.70 9.53 -12.85
CA GLY A 9 9.01 10.64 -13.50
C GLY A 9 8.35 10.21 -14.80
N ARG A 10 7.14 10.72 -15.07
CA ARG A 10 6.46 10.53 -16.35
C ARG A 10 7.03 11.45 -17.43
N GLY A 11 7.06 10.97 -18.67
CA GLY A 11 7.55 11.74 -19.82
C GLY A 11 9.07 11.94 -19.74
N ASN A 12 9.53 13.19 -19.92
CA ASN A 12 10.95 13.53 -19.93
C ASN A 12 11.51 13.90 -18.54
N PHE A 13 10.74 13.66 -17.48
CA PHE A 13 11.19 13.93 -16.11
C PHE A 13 12.13 12.81 -15.62
N PRO A 14 13.26 13.14 -14.98
CA PRO A 14 14.21 12.15 -14.51
C PRO A 14 13.63 11.32 -13.36
N THR A 15 14.13 10.10 -13.17
CA THR A 15 13.86 9.33 -11.94
C THR A 15 14.55 9.98 -10.76
N LEU A 16 13.84 10.12 -9.64
CA LEU A 16 14.41 10.62 -8.38
C LEU A 16 14.88 9.44 -7.54
N GLU A 17 16.16 9.40 -7.22
CA GLU A 17 16.75 8.41 -6.32
C GLU A 17 16.89 9.03 -4.94
N ILE A 18 15.96 8.71 -4.03
CA ILE A 18 15.82 9.41 -2.75
C ILE A 18 15.86 8.41 -1.60
N ARG A 19 16.68 8.68 -0.57
CA ARG A 19 16.58 7.94 0.69
C ARG A 19 15.29 8.32 1.41
N LEU A 20 14.56 7.33 1.91
CA LEU A 20 13.27 7.56 2.57
C LEU A 20 13.39 8.57 3.73
N ARG A 21 14.47 8.51 4.52
CA ARG A 21 14.74 9.46 5.60
C ARG A 21 14.88 10.91 5.12
N ASP A 22 15.51 11.13 3.96
CA ASP A 22 15.77 12.47 3.43
C ASP A 22 14.46 13.08 2.95
N LEU A 23 13.62 12.29 2.25
CA LEU A 23 12.26 12.70 1.88
C LEU A 23 11.44 13.09 3.11
N VAL A 24 11.42 12.25 4.14
CA VAL A 24 10.67 12.50 5.38
C VAL A 24 11.13 13.77 6.06
N ASN A 25 12.44 13.99 6.18
CA ASN A 25 13.00 15.19 6.83
C ASN A 25 12.68 16.47 6.06
N VAL A 26 12.80 16.47 4.72
CA VAL A 26 12.48 17.65 3.89
C VAL A 26 10.99 17.98 3.96
N VAL A 27 10.11 16.97 3.87
CA VAL A 27 8.67 17.18 4.00
C VAL A 27 8.32 17.68 5.40
N ARG A 28 8.85 17.08 6.46
CA ARG A 28 8.64 17.50 7.85
C ARG A 28 9.05 18.96 8.07
N GLY A 29 10.26 19.33 7.63
CA GLY A 29 10.77 20.70 7.80
C GLY A 29 9.88 21.75 7.12
N LYS A 30 9.29 21.42 5.96
CA LYS A 30 8.34 22.31 5.27
C LYS A 30 6.99 22.38 5.97
N LEU A 31 6.51 21.28 6.56
CA LEU A 31 5.25 21.28 7.31
C LEU A 31 5.36 22.00 8.66
N GLU A 32 6.49 21.90 9.35
CA GLU A 32 6.75 22.60 10.63
C GLU A 32 6.68 24.11 10.49
N ALA A 33 7.14 24.65 9.36
CA ALA A 33 7.05 26.08 9.07
C ALA A 33 5.59 26.56 8.85
N ASP A 34 4.67 25.65 8.50
CA ASP A 34 3.39 26.02 7.90
C ASP A 34 2.14 25.55 8.65
N THR A 35 2.14 24.36 9.27
CA THR A 35 0.92 23.71 9.81
C THR A 35 1.10 23.04 11.18
N GLY A 36 2.30 23.09 11.77
CA GLY A 36 2.66 22.23 12.91
C GLY A 36 2.82 20.77 12.46
N SER A 37 3.89 20.09 12.91
CA SER A 37 4.06 18.66 12.66
C SER A 37 3.72 17.89 13.93
N GLY A 38 2.85 16.90 13.78
CA GLY A 38 2.70 15.80 14.72
C GLY A 38 3.78 14.74 14.49
N ASP A 39 3.54 13.56 15.03
CA ASP A 39 4.44 12.42 14.88
C ASP A 39 4.41 11.84 13.47
N ILE A 40 5.53 11.23 13.09
CA ILE A 40 5.67 10.54 11.80
C ILE A 40 5.69 9.04 12.05
N ARG A 41 4.86 8.30 11.33
CA ARG A 41 4.68 6.86 11.53
C ARG A 41 4.86 6.09 10.23
N LEU A 42 5.53 4.95 10.29
CA LEU A 42 5.50 3.95 9.22
C LEU A 42 4.27 3.06 9.42
N ASN A 43 3.50 2.83 8.36
CA ASN A 43 2.29 2.01 8.39
C ASN A 43 2.34 0.89 7.34
N GLY A 44 1.27 0.10 7.26
CA GLY A 44 1.00 -0.82 6.17
C GLY A 44 1.84 -2.08 6.18
N GLY A 45 2.09 -2.63 4.98
CA GLY A 45 2.90 -3.84 4.81
C GLY A 45 4.32 -3.68 5.32
N ALA A 46 4.90 -2.48 5.20
CA ALA A 46 6.25 -2.18 5.65
C ALA A 46 6.40 -2.25 7.18
N ALA A 47 5.44 -1.70 7.94
CA ALA A 47 5.45 -1.82 9.40
C ALA A 47 5.34 -3.29 9.85
N SER A 48 4.47 -4.04 9.17
CA SER A 48 4.28 -5.47 9.42
C SER A 48 5.54 -6.27 9.09
N HIS A 49 6.24 -5.93 8.01
CA HIS A 49 7.51 -6.53 7.63
C HIS A 49 8.59 -6.32 8.70
N VAL A 50 8.67 -5.11 9.28
CA VAL A 50 9.64 -4.80 10.34
C VAL A 50 9.39 -5.62 11.62
N LEU A 51 8.12 -5.91 11.93
CA LEU A 51 7.73 -6.66 13.13
C LEU A 51 7.66 -8.19 12.92
N ALA A 52 7.58 -8.64 11.67
CA ALA A 52 7.49 -10.05 11.35
C ALA A 52 8.81 -10.79 11.58
N THR A 53 8.72 -12.03 12.06
CA THR A 53 9.88 -12.92 12.21
C THR A 53 10.36 -13.48 10.87
N GLU A 54 9.44 -13.60 9.90
CA GLU A 54 9.72 -14.02 8.52
C GLU A 54 9.69 -12.79 7.61
N THR A 55 10.59 -12.72 6.64
CA THR A 55 10.58 -11.69 5.60
C THR A 55 9.31 -11.80 4.76
N GLN A 56 8.41 -10.82 4.89
CA GLN A 56 7.19 -10.73 4.07
C GLN A 56 7.34 -9.63 3.00
N PRO A 57 6.94 -9.85 1.75
CA PRO A 57 6.95 -8.78 0.76
C PRO A 57 5.96 -7.68 1.15
N TYR A 58 6.34 -6.42 0.94
CA TYR A 58 5.47 -5.26 1.04
C TYR A 58 5.53 -4.47 -0.26
N ASN A 59 4.37 -3.96 -0.69
CA ASN A 59 4.25 -3.33 -2.00
C ASN A 59 4.53 -1.83 -1.92
N ASP A 60 4.02 -1.15 -0.90
CA ASP A 60 4.14 0.30 -0.75
C ASP A 60 4.80 0.68 0.59
N LEU A 61 5.48 1.82 0.58
CA LEU A 61 5.98 2.48 1.78
C LEU A 61 4.96 3.53 2.22
N ASP A 62 4.12 3.15 3.18
CA ASP A 62 3.09 4.00 3.74
C ASP A 62 3.63 4.82 4.91
N LEU A 63 3.70 6.14 4.73
CA LEU A 63 4.12 7.08 5.78
C LEU A 63 2.94 7.94 6.21
N ILE A 64 2.67 7.98 7.51
CA ILE A 64 1.67 8.85 8.13
C ILE A 64 2.38 10.03 8.78
N PHE A 65 1.93 11.24 8.46
CA PHE A 65 2.33 12.49 9.09
C PHE A 65 1.13 13.01 9.87
N GLY A 66 1.26 13.09 11.20
CA GLY A 66 0.32 13.84 12.02
C GLY A 66 0.39 15.33 11.64
N VAL A 67 -0.73 15.93 11.27
CA VAL A 67 -0.80 17.35 10.90
C VAL A 67 -2.14 17.95 11.32
N GLU A 68 -2.18 19.26 11.52
CA GLU A 68 -3.45 19.96 11.74
C GLU A 68 -4.11 20.34 10.41
N LEU A 69 -5.30 19.81 10.12
CA LEU A 69 -6.05 20.08 8.89
C LEU A 69 -7.36 20.82 9.18
N SER A 70 -7.29 21.82 10.06
CA SER A 70 -8.43 22.62 10.51
C SER A 70 -9.10 23.44 9.40
N CYS A 71 -8.39 23.77 8.32
CA CYS A 71 -8.96 24.51 7.19
C CYS A 71 -8.47 24.03 5.82
N THR A 72 -9.21 24.37 4.75
CA THR A 72 -8.89 24.04 3.36
C THR A 72 -7.48 24.48 2.97
N ARG A 73 -7.01 25.62 3.49
CA ARG A 73 -5.66 26.16 3.22
C ARG A 73 -4.55 25.24 3.74
N ASN A 74 -4.77 24.49 4.81
CA ASN A 74 -3.77 23.53 5.32
C ASN A 74 -3.56 22.37 4.35
N PHE A 75 -4.60 21.93 3.63
CA PHE A 75 -4.45 20.94 2.57
C PHE A 75 -3.60 21.46 1.40
N ASP A 76 -3.77 22.72 1.03
CA ASP A 76 -2.97 23.34 -0.03
C ASP A 76 -1.51 23.54 0.40
N LYS A 77 -1.28 23.86 1.69
CA LYS A 77 0.05 23.88 2.30
C LYS A 77 0.72 22.51 2.26
N VAL A 78 0.03 21.44 2.68
CA VAL A 78 0.54 20.06 2.59
C VAL A 78 0.93 19.70 1.16
N LYS A 79 0.06 19.98 0.20
CA LYS A 79 0.34 19.75 -1.23
C LYS A 79 1.57 20.54 -1.67
N SER A 80 1.67 21.82 -1.30
CA SER A 80 2.81 22.67 -1.64
C SER A 80 4.10 22.12 -1.02
N ALA A 81 4.08 21.74 0.26
CA ALA A 81 5.23 21.18 0.95
C ALA A 81 5.78 19.93 0.25
N VAL A 82 4.92 18.99 -0.15
CA VAL A 82 5.35 17.79 -0.88
C VAL A 82 5.90 18.13 -2.26
N LEU A 83 5.22 18.95 -3.06
CA LEU A 83 5.70 19.32 -4.40
C LEU A 83 7.00 20.13 -4.36
N SER A 84 7.14 21.04 -3.39
CA SER A 84 8.38 21.77 -3.15
C SER A 84 9.49 20.85 -2.66
N SER A 85 9.19 19.79 -1.90
CA SER A 85 10.17 18.76 -1.52
C SER A 85 10.67 18.01 -2.76
N LEU A 86 9.78 17.59 -3.65
CA LEU A 86 10.18 16.96 -4.93
C LEU A 86 11.04 17.88 -5.78
N TYR A 87 10.73 19.18 -5.83
CA TYR A 87 11.52 20.17 -6.57
C TYR A 87 12.96 20.29 -6.05
N GLU A 88 13.14 20.28 -4.73
CA GLU A 88 14.45 20.38 -4.08
C GLU A 88 15.30 19.13 -4.31
N MET A 89 14.64 17.97 -4.36
CA MET A 89 15.25 16.65 -4.58
C MET A 89 15.51 16.33 -6.07
N LEU A 90 15.28 17.28 -6.99
CA LEU A 90 15.64 17.10 -8.40
C LEU A 90 17.16 17.00 -8.57
N PRO A 91 17.67 16.06 -9.39
CA PRO A 91 19.10 15.86 -9.58
C PRO A 91 19.79 17.09 -10.17
N GLU A 92 21.09 17.19 -9.93
CA GLU A 92 21.94 18.23 -10.51
C GLU A 92 21.93 18.13 -12.04
N GLY A 93 21.87 19.28 -12.73
CA GLY A 93 21.79 19.34 -14.19
C GLY A 93 20.37 19.50 -14.76
N VAL A 94 19.32 19.36 -13.95
CA VAL A 94 17.94 19.67 -14.37
C VAL A 94 17.73 21.19 -14.42
N ASN A 95 17.17 21.71 -15.52
CA ASN A 95 16.83 23.13 -15.63
C ASN A 95 15.60 23.47 -14.78
N ARG A 96 15.86 23.81 -13.51
CA ARG A 96 14.82 24.09 -12.50
C ARG A 96 13.99 25.36 -12.79
N ARG A 97 14.43 26.24 -13.69
CA ARG A 97 13.75 27.53 -13.96
C ARG A 97 12.43 27.39 -14.71
N ARG A 98 12.22 26.29 -15.45
CA ARG A 98 11.01 26.05 -16.26
C ARG A 98 10.03 25.07 -15.62
N ILE A 99 10.37 24.51 -14.46
CA ILE A 99 9.56 23.48 -13.82
C ILE A 99 8.54 24.14 -12.89
N SER A 100 7.27 24.04 -13.25
CA SER A 100 6.16 24.46 -12.40
C SER A 100 5.75 23.35 -11.42
N THR A 101 5.07 23.73 -10.33
CA THR A 101 4.48 22.76 -9.38
C THR A 101 3.42 21.87 -10.04
N CYS A 102 2.68 22.39 -11.03
CA CYS A 102 1.74 21.61 -11.84
C CYS A 102 2.45 20.53 -12.66
N SER A 103 3.59 20.86 -13.27
CA SER A 103 4.38 19.89 -14.05
C SER A 103 4.96 18.79 -13.15
N LEU A 104 5.44 19.13 -11.94
CA LEU A 104 5.89 18.12 -10.97
C LEU A 104 4.78 17.19 -10.51
N LYS A 105 3.59 17.75 -10.26
CA LYS A 105 2.41 16.96 -9.94
C LYS A 105 2.13 15.93 -11.03
N GLU A 106 2.06 16.36 -12.29
CA GLU A 106 1.76 15.46 -13.41
C GLU A 106 2.86 14.43 -13.66
N ALA A 107 4.11 14.80 -13.38
CA ALA A 107 5.27 13.94 -13.57
C ALA A 107 5.41 12.84 -12.51
N TYR A 108 5.30 13.19 -11.23
CA TYR A 108 5.71 12.31 -10.13
C TYR A 108 4.58 11.81 -9.25
N VAL A 109 3.40 12.45 -9.29
CA VAL A 109 2.28 12.09 -8.43
C VAL A 109 1.31 11.20 -9.19
N SER A 110 1.17 9.95 -8.76
CA SER A 110 0.26 8.99 -9.39
C SER A 110 -1.17 9.13 -8.88
N LYS A 111 -1.34 9.49 -7.60
CA LYS A 111 -2.64 9.60 -6.95
C LYS A 111 -2.64 10.69 -5.90
N MET A 112 -3.72 11.48 -5.85
CA MET A 112 -4.00 12.39 -4.73
C MET A 112 -5.43 12.23 -4.26
N VAL A 113 -5.59 12.19 -2.95
CA VAL A 113 -6.89 12.14 -2.29
C VAL A 113 -6.94 13.21 -1.22
N LYS A 114 -8.08 13.90 -1.15
CA LYS A 114 -8.39 14.88 -0.11
C LYS A 114 -9.74 14.53 0.49
N VAL A 115 -9.75 14.27 1.79
CA VAL A 115 -10.96 14.02 2.56
C VAL A 115 -11.07 15.09 3.62
N ASN A 116 -12.15 15.88 3.55
CA ASN A 116 -12.46 16.90 4.52
C ASN A 116 -13.94 16.82 4.89
N GLN A 117 -14.26 16.02 5.88
CA GLN A 117 -15.62 15.93 6.42
C GLN A 117 -15.76 16.92 7.59
N CYS A 118 -16.57 17.95 7.39
CA CYS A 118 -16.80 19.01 8.39
C CYS A 118 -17.73 18.61 9.55
N THR A 119 -18.04 17.32 9.71
CA THR A 119 -18.87 16.80 10.81
C THR A 119 -18.01 16.55 12.05
N VAL A 120 -18.63 16.58 13.24
CA VAL A 120 -17.94 16.22 14.49
C VAL A 120 -17.48 14.76 14.42
N GLY A 121 -16.17 14.53 14.58
CA GLY A 121 -15.56 13.21 14.37
C GLY A 121 -15.51 12.77 12.91
N GLY A 122 -15.59 13.71 11.95
CA GLY A 122 -15.40 13.45 10.53
C GLY A 122 -13.95 13.13 10.17
N ASP A 123 -13.77 12.42 9.06
CA ASP A 123 -12.45 12.13 8.52
C ASP A 123 -11.84 13.41 7.89
N ARG A 124 -10.62 13.75 8.33
CA ARG A 124 -9.80 14.86 7.79
C ARG A 124 -8.39 14.35 7.52
N TRP A 125 -8.10 14.10 6.25
CA TRP A 125 -6.80 13.59 5.82
C TRP A 125 -6.55 13.83 4.34
N SER A 126 -5.28 13.83 3.95
CA SER A 126 -4.82 13.89 2.57
C SER A 126 -3.85 12.76 2.27
N LEU A 127 -3.83 12.28 1.05
CA LEU A 127 -2.90 11.24 0.59
C LEU A 127 -2.29 11.65 -0.74
N ILE A 128 -0.98 11.49 -0.87
CA ILE A 128 -0.20 11.75 -2.08
C ILE A 128 0.67 10.53 -2.34
N SER A 129 0.35 9.75 -3.37
CA SER A 129 1.15 8.60 -3.80
C SER A 129 2.15 9.07 -4.86
N LEU A 130 3.42 8.73 -4.66
CA LEU A 130 4.55 9.11 -5.50
C LEU A 130 5.06 7.92 -6.31
N GLY A 131 5.44 8.19 -7.56
CA GLY A 131 5.98 7.19 -8.47
C GLY A 131 4.89 6.47 -9.28
N ASN A 132 5.27 5.92 -10.43
CA ASN A 132 4.32 5.35 -11.38
C ASN A 132 4.92 4.22 -12.24
N SER A 133 5.56 3.24 -11.61
CA SER A 133 6.11 2.07 -12.30
C SER A 133 6.03 0.85 -11.39
N ARG A 134 5.88 -0.34 -12.01
CA ARG A 134 5.85 -1.66 -11.36
C ARG A 134 6.99 -1.75 -10.33
N GLY A 135 6.68 -1.57 -9.05
CA GLY A 135 7.67 -1.45 -7.99
C GLY A 135 7.14 -0.74 -6.74
N ARG A 136 8.03 -0.54 -5.78
CA ARG A 136 7.69 0.00 -4.45
C ARG A 136 7.39 1.49 -4.49
N GLY A 137 6.10 1.84 -4.36
CA GLY A 137 5.63 3.22 -4.29
C GLY A 137 5.88 3.84 -2.91
N VAL A 138 5.83 5.17 -2.83
CA VAL A 138 5.80 5.90 -1.55
C VAL A 138 4.46 6.59 -1.41
N GLU A 139 3.69 6.22 -0.39
CA GLU A 139 2.44 6.89 -0.06
C GLU A 139 2.66 7.81 1.15
N LEU A 140 2.50 9.11 0.92
CA LEU A 140 2.55 10.13 1.97
C LEU A 140 1.12 10.46 2.39
N LYS A 141 0.77 10.09 3.62
CA LYS A 141 -0.56 10.27 4.20
C LYS A 141 -0.49 11.31 5.32
N PHE A 142 -1.27 12.37 5.21
CA PHE A 142 -1.31 13.49 6.14
C PHE A 142 -2.63 13.41 6.91
N VAL A 143 -2.56 13.17 8.22
CA VAL A 143 -3.73 12.81 9.03
C VAL A 143 -3.90 13.79 10.18
N ASP A 144 -5.11 14.36 10.25
CA ASP A 144 -5.62 15.10 11.42
C ASP A 144 -6.58 14.18 12.20
N SER A 145 -7.60 13.69 11.50
CA SER A 145 -8.60 12.77 12.06
C SER A 145 -8.91 11.65 11.06
N MET A 146 -8.85 10.40 11.52
CA MET A 146 -9.18 9.23 10.72
C MET A 146 -9.84 8.17 11.58
N ARG A 147 -11.08 7.81 11.24
CA ARG A 147 -11.82 6.75 11.92
C ARG A 147 -11.29 5.37 11.54
N ARG A 148 -11.03 5.16 10.24
CA ARG A 148 -10.72 3.85 9.66
C ARG A 148 -9.24 3.70 9.41
N GLN A 149 -8.52 3.24 10.43
CA GLN A 149 -7.06 3.18 10.38
C GLN A 149 -6.51 1.81 9.96
N PHE A 150 -7.32 0.75 10.00
CA PHE A 150 -6.94 -0.61 9.62
C PHE A 150 -8.14 -1.40 9.05
N GLU A 151 -7.86 -2.51 8.35
CA GLU A 151 -8.88 -3.45 7.89
C GLU A 151 -8.83 -4.77 8.67
N PHE A 152 -7.63 -5.31 8.89
CA PHE A 152 -7.36 -6.51 9.68
C PHE A 152 -6.28 -6.24 10.74
N SER A 153 -6.12 -7.16 11.69
CA SER A 153 -5.09 -7.04 12.73
C SER A 153 -3.67 -7.01 12.14
N VAL A 154 -3.44 -7.74 11.06
CA VAL A 154 -2.12 -7.95 10.46
C VAL A 154 -1.56 -6.72 9.76
N ASP A 155 -2.39 -5.74 9.42
CA ASP A 155 -2.03 -4.47 8.78
C ASP A 155 -2.27 -3.25 9.69
N SER A 156 -2.43 -3.49 10.99
CA SER A 156 -2.77 -2.45 11.97
C SER A 156 -1.57 -1.80 12.67
N PHE A 157 -0.35 -2.16 12.27
CA PHE A 157 0.86 -1.71 12.95
C PHE A 157 1.31 -0.34 12.46
N GLN A 158 1.63 0.54 13.40
CA GLN A 158 2.23 1.84 13.15
C GLN A 158 3.51 1.98 13.96
N ILE A 159 4.63 2.29 13.32
CA ILE A 159 5.92 2.46 13.99
C ILE A 159 6.26 3.94 14.03
N VAL A 160 6.38 4.51 15.23
CA VAL A 160 6.72 5.92 15.43
C VAL A 160 8.19 6.16 15.07
N LEU A 161 8.43 7.00 14.07
CA LEU A 161 9.76 7.22 13.48
C LEU A 161 10.54 8.36 14.14
N ASP A 162 9.93 9.17 15.00
CA ASP A 162 10.54 10.39 15.54
C ASP A 162 11.88 10.15 16.26
N SER A 163 11.93 9.16 17.14
CA SER A 163 13.16 8.78 17.86
C SER A 163 14.28 8.35 16.92
N LEU A 164 13.92 7.65 15.83
CA LEU A 164 14.87 7.19 14.80
C LEU A 164 15.36 8.36 13.94
N LEU A 165 14.46 9.25 13.52
CA LEU A 165 14.80 10.45 12.75
C LEU A 165 15.67 11.41 13.56
N LEU A 166 15.38 11.58 14.86
CA LEU A 166 16.19 12.39 15.77
C LEU A 166 17.59 11.81 15.92
N PHE A 167 17.71 10.49 16.09
CA PHE A 167 19.00 9.81 16.15
C PHE A 167 19.85 10.10 14.90
N TYR A 168 19.28 9.98 13.70
CA TYR A 168 20.00 10.29 12.47
C TYR A 168 20.41 11.76 12.32
N ARG A 169 19.69 12.70 12.97
CA ARG A 169 20.06 14.12 12.96
C ARG A 169 21.15 14.47 13.96
N CYS A 170 21.21 13.75 15.09
CA CYS A 170 22.08 14.09 16.21
C CYS A 170 23.32 13.19 16.32
N SER A 171 23.30 11.99 15.77
CA SER A 171 24.38 11.02 15.84
C SER A 171 25.10 10.87 14.50
N GLU A 172 26.41 11.05 14.49
CA GLU A 172 27.28 10.71 13.36
C GLU A 172 27.65 9.21 13.34
N LEU A 173 27.43 8.50 14.46
CA LEU A 173 27.72 7.08 14.58
C LEU A 173 26.60 6.23 13.97
N PRO A 174 26.95 5.13 13.27
CA PRO A 174 25.96 4.20 12.74
C PRO A 174 25.24 3.45 13.87
N ILE A 175 24.02 3.01 13.58
CA ILE A 175 23.25 2.14 14.48
C ILE A 175 23.98 0.80 14.60
N SER A 176 24.15 0.31 15.82
CA SER A 176 24.73 -1.00 16.14
C SER A 176 23.90 -1.71 17.21
N GLU A 177 24.16 -3.00 17.46
CA GLU A 177 23.46 -3.80 18.48
C GLU A 177 23.56 -3.24 19.90
N ASN A 178 24.56 -2.41 20.20
CA ASN A 178 24.72 -1.78 21.51
C ASN A 178 24.43 -0.28 21.49
N PHE A 179 24.07 0.27 20.33
CA PHE A 179 23.84 1.70 20.13
C PHE A 179 22.74 1.91 19.09
N TYR A 180 21.50 1.93 19.57
CA TYR A 180 20.30 2.13 18.76
C TYR A 180 19.27 2.98 19.51
N PRO A 181 18.47 3.80 18.82
CA PRO A 181 17.38 4.53 19.45
C PRO A 181 16.26 3.58 19.87
N THR A 182 15.56 3.90 20.96
CA THR A 182 14.32 3.21 21.31
C THR A 182 13.20 3.66 20.36
N VAL A 183 12.61 2.71 19.64
CA VAL A 183 11.52 2.94 18.67
C VAL A 183 10.25 2.28 19.20
N VAL A 184 9.12 2.99 19.11
CA VAL A 184 7.83 2.52 19.63
C VAL A 184 6.96 2.06 18.47
N GLY A 185 6.43 0.83 18.59
CA GLY A 185 5.40 0.29 17.71
C GLY A 185 4.05 0.28 18.42
N GLU A 186 3.02 0.73 17.72
CA GLU A 186 1.63 0.75 18.17
C GLU A 186 0.77 -0.10 17.24
N SER A 187 -0.34 -0.63 17.75
CA SER A 187 -1.33 -1.34 16.95
C SER A 187 -2.68 -0.66 17.08
N VAL A 188 -3.21 -0.15 15.97
CA VAL A 188 -4.54 0.48 15.93
C VAL A 188 -5.67 -0.53 15.99
N TYR A 189 -5.36 -1.83 15.93
CA TYR A 189 -6.30 -2.92 16.22
C TYR A 189 -6.72 -2.93 17.70
N GLY A 190 -5.91 -2.33 18.58
CA GLY A 190 -6.13 -2.27 20.02
C GLY A 190 -4.99 -2.96 20.77
N ASP A 191 -5.04 -4.28 20.90
CA ASP A 191 -3.99 -5.03 21.60
C ASP A 191 -2.82 -5.35 20.66
N PHE A 192 -1.64 -4.80 20.96
CA PHE A 192 -0.42 -5.00 20.19
C PHE A 192 0.05 -6.46 20.20
N GLN A 193 -0.01 -7.13 21.34
CA GLN A 193 0.47 -8.52 21.46
C GLN A 193 -0.48 -9.47 20.72
N GLU A 194 -1.78 -9.22 20.78
CA GLU A 194 -2.77 -10.01 20.02
C GLU A 194 -2.57 -9.83 18.50
N ALA A 195 -2.39 -8.58 18.03
CA ALA A 195 -2.10 -8.32 16.63
C ALA A 195 -0.79 -8.98 16.18
N LEU A 196 0.26 -8.92 17.01
CA LEU A 196 1.54 -9.57 16.74
C LEU A 196 1.41 -11.09 16.67
N TYR A 197 0.63 -11.69 17.56
CA TYR A 197 0.30 -13.12 17.51
C TYR A 197 -0.41 -13.48 16.21
N HIS A 198 -1.38 -12.67 15.78
CA HIS A 198 -2.05 -12.87 14.49
C HIS A 198 -1.09 -12.78 13.31
N LEU A 199 -0.14 -11.84 13.32
CA LEU A 199 0.88 -11.72 12.27
C LEU A 199 1.79 -12.96 12.23
N GLN A 200 2.30 -13.41 13.39
CA GLN A 200 3.20 -14.56 13.49
C GLN A 200 2.52 -15.89 13.12
N LYS A 201 1.24 -16.07 13.46
CA LYS A 201 0.48 -17.29 13.16
C LYS A 201 -0.29 -17.25 11.84
N LYS A 202 -0.12 -16.18 11.06
CA LYS A 202 -0.84 -15.92 9.80
C LYS A 202 -2.36 -16.04 10.00
N LEU A 203 -2.90 -15.30 10.98
CA LEU A 203 -4.31 -15.30 11.32
C LEU A 203 -5.02 -14.03 10.84
N ILE A 204 -6.22 -14.19 10.29
CA ILE A 204 -7.08 -13.10 9.83
C ILE A 204 -8.09 -12.80 10.94
N SER A 205 -8.01 -11.58 11.49
CA SER A 205 -8.94 -11.09 12.51
C SER A 205 -9.24 -9.61 12.27
N THR A 206 -10.46 -9.19 12.62
CA THR A 206 -10.90 -7.79 12.59
C THR A 206 -11.87 -7.57 13.75
N ARG A 207 -11.81 -6.40 14.40
CA ARG A 207 -12.71 -6.02 15.51
C ARG A 207 -13.88 -5.14 15.04
N HIS A 208 -13.70 -4.44 13.91
CA HIS A 208 -14.65 -3.46 13.37
C HIS A 208 -15.10 -3.85 11.96
N PRO A 209 -15.84 -4.95 11.79
CA PRO A 209 -16.34 -5.38 10.48
C PRO A 209 -17.13 -4.27 9.79
N GLU A 210 -17.87 -3.44 10.53
CA GLU A 210 -18.67 -2.32 10.04
C GLU A 210 -17.84 -1.24 9.30
N GLU A 211 -16.55 -1.14 9.59
CA GLU A 211 -15.66 -0.15 8.97
C GLU A 211 -15.02 -0.63 7.67
N ILE A 212 -15.04 -1.95 7.42
CA ILE A 212 -14.51 -2.55 6.20
C ILE A 212 -15.31 -2.06 4.99
N ARG A 213 -14.60 -1.62 3.95
CA ARG A 213 -15.16 -1.25 2.62
C ARG A 213 -15.03 -2.42 1.65
N GLY A 214 -15.54 -2.27 0.43
CA GLY A 214 -15.50 -3.28 -0.62
C GLY A 214 -14.08 -3.79 -0.94
N GLY A 215 -13.06 -2.95 -0.75
CA GLY A 215 -11.66 -3.36 -0.88
C GLY A 215 -11.23 -4.46 0.10
N GLY A 216 -11.89 -4.57 1.25
CA GLY A 216 -11.57 -5.58 2.27
C GLY A 216 -11.83 -7.01 1.81
N LEU A 217 -12.79 -7.24 0.89
CA LEU A 217 -12.98 -8.56 0.27
C LEU A 217 -11.73 -8.97 -0.53
N LEU A 218 -11.17 -8.05 -1.31
CA LEU A 218 -9.98 -8.30 -2.12
C LEU A 218 -8.77 -8.56 -1.22
N LYS A 219 -8.61 -7.76 -0.16
CA LYS A 219 -7.55 -7.96 0.83
C LYS A 219 -7.70 -9.29 1.58
N TYR A 220 -8.92 -9.67 1.96
CA TYR A 220 -9.21 -10.96 2.57
C TYR A 220 -8.77 -12.13 1.68
N CYS A 221 -9.17 -12.13 0.41
CA CYS A 221 -8.76 -13.17 -0.54
C CYS A 221 -7.25 -13.17 -0.78
N ASN A 222 -6.58 -12.01 -0.72
CA ASN A 222 -5.13 -11.92 -0.82
C ASN A 222 -4.43 -12.54 0.41
N LEU A 223 -4.96 -12.30 1.62
CA LEU A 223 -4.47 -12.96 2.82
C LEU A 223 -4.64 -14.49 2.72
N LEU A 224 -5.80 -14.97 2.22
CA LEU A 224 -6.03 -16.41 2.03
C LEU A 224 -5.03 -17.05 1.05
N VAL A 225 -4.76 -16.42 -0.11
CA VAL A 225 -3.79 -16.97 -1.08
C VAL A 225 -2.36 -16.98 -0.52
N LYS A 226 -2.05 -16.05 0.40
CA LYS A 226 -0.78 -16.01 1.16
C LYS A 226 -0.78 -16.93 2.39
N ASN A 227 -1.68 -17.93 2.44
CA ASN A 227 -1.80 -18.94 3.48
C ASN A 227 -2.22 -18.43 4.87
N TYR A 228 -2.84 -17.25 4.96
CA TYR A 228 -3.47 -16.82 6.20
C TYR A 228 -4.79 -17.58 6.43
N LYS A 229 -5.13 -17.79 7.70
CA LYS A 229 -6.34 -18.52 8.11
C LYS A 229 -7.22 -17.64 9.01
N PRO A 230 -8.55 -17.75 8.96
CA PRO A 230 -9.42 -17.05 9.88
C PRO A 230 -9.10 -17.42 11.34
N ALA A 231 -8.90 -16.42 12.21
CA ALA A 231 -8.68 -16.64 13.64
C ALA A 231 -9.89 -17.32 14.31
N ARG A 232 -11.10 -17.01 13.81
CA ARG A 232 -12.37 -17.54 14.30
C ARG A 232 -13.20 -18.11 13.13
N PRO A 233 -13.09 -19.42 12.85
CA PRO A 233 -13.84 -20.07 11.77
C PRO A 233 -15.36 -19.92 11.90
N ASP A 234 -15.90 -19.89 13.11
CA ASP A 234 -17.35 -19.74 13.34
C ASP A 234 -17.89 -18.38 12.89
N TYR A 235 -17.05 -17.34 12.95
CA TYR A 235 -17.43 -15.97 12.62
C TYR A 235 -17.17 -15.63 11.15
N ILE A 236 -16.27 -16.36 10.47
CA ILE A 236 -15.78 -15.96 9.15
C ILE A 236 -16.86 -15.95 8.08
N LYS A 237 -17.82 -16.88 8.13
CA LYS A 237 -18.94 -16.91 7.19
C LYS A 237 -19.87 -15.70 7.35
N GLY A 238 -19.98 -15.12 8.55
CA GLY A 238 -20.63 -13.83 8.76
C GLY A 238 -19.86 -12.69 8.10
N LEU A 239 -18.54 -12.65 8.34
CA LEU A 239 -17.67 -11.61 7.81
C LEU A 239 -17.58 -11.65 6.27
N GLN A 240 -17.49 -12.82 5.66
CA GLN A 240 -17.49 -12.97 4.19
C GLN A 240 -18.77 -12.41 3.57
N ARG A 241 -19.95 -12.72 4.14
CA ARG A 241 -21.23 -12.16 3.70
C ARG A 241 -21.24 -10.63 3.77
N TYR A 242 -20.69 -10.06 4.84
CA TYR A 242 -20.55 -8.62 4.99
C TYR A 242 -19.61 -8.02 3.93
N MET A 243 -18.41 -8.59 3.76
CA MET A 243 -17.41 -8.14 2.79
C MET A 243 -17.94 -8.22 1.35
N CYS A 244 -18.61 -9.32 0.98
CA CYS A 244 -19.29 -9.45 -0.30
C CYS A 244 -20.35 -8.36 -0.48
N SER A 245 -21.26 -8.20 0.47
CA SER A 245 -22.32 -7.17 0.40
C SER A 245 -21.72 -5.78 0.22
N ARG A 246 -20.67 -5.45 0.98
CA ARG A 246 -20.01 -4.14 0.92
C ARG A 246 -19.24 -3.92 -0.39
N PHE A 247 -18.68 -4.98 -0.98
CA PHE A 247 -18.07 -4.94 -2.31
C PHE A 247 -19.07 -4.53 -3.39
N PHE A 248 -20.26 -5.13 -3.40
CA PHE A 248 -21.28 -4.80 -4.40
C PHE A 248 -21.89 -3.41 -4.21
N ILE A 249 -22.04 -2.95 -2.96
CA ILE A 249 -22.58 -1.60 -2.72
C ILE A 249 -21.52 -0.53 -3.02
N ASP A 250 -20.23 -0.79 -2.80
CA ASP A 250 -19.16 0.14 -3.16
C ASP A 250 -18.83 0.12 -4.67
N PHE A 251 -19.04 -1.01 -5.35
CA PHE A 251 -18.78 -1.20 -6.78
C PHE A 251 -19.99 -1.84 -7.48
N PRO A 252 -21.09 -1.09 -7.69
CA PRO A 252 -22.31 -1.63 -8.27
C PRO A 252 -22.15 -2.01 -9.75
N ASP A 253 -21.34 -1.26 -10.50
CA ASP A 253 -21.17 -1.48 -11.94
C ASP A 253 -20.09 -2.52 -12.25
N ILE A 254 -20.37 -3.39 -13.21
CA ILE A 254 -19.40 -4.42 -13.66
C ILE A 254 -18.10 -3.81 -14.21
N ALA A 255 -18.18 -2.63 -14.84
CA ALA A 255 -17.01 -1.92 -15.34
C ALA A 255 -16.11 -1.42 -14.20
N GLN A 256 -16.71 -0.93 -13.10
CA GLN A 256 -15.98 -0.52 -11.90
C GLN A 256 -15.33 -1.74 -11.22
N GLN A 257 -16.06 -2.85 -11.13
CA GLN A 257 -15.53 -4.10 -10.57
C GLN A 257 -14.33 -4.61 -11.40
N ARG A 258 -14.44 -4.63 -12.74
CA ARG A 258 -13.34 -5.00 -13.64
C ARG A 258 -12.12 -4.12 -13.40
N ALA A 259 -12.28 -2.80 -13.48
CA ALA A 259 -11.17 -1.86 -13.27
C ALA A 259 -10.55 -2.04 -11.88
N LYS A 260 -11.37 -2.29 -10.85
CA LYS A 260 -10.87 -2.51 -9.49
C LYS A 260 -10.07 -3.80 -9.37
N LEU A 261 -10.53 -4.90 -9.97
CA LEU A 261 -9.83 -6.18 -9.97
C LEU A 261 -8.53 -6.12 -10.77
N GLU A 262 -8.55 -5.56 -11.98
CA GLU A 262 -7.36 -5.38 -12.82
C GLU A 262 -6.31 -4.53 -12.11
N ASN A 263 -6.71 -3.40 -11.52
CA ASN A 263 -5.79 -2.56 -10.72
C ASN A 263 -5.28 -3.28 -9.46
N TYR A 264 -6.12 -4.09 -8.80
CA TYR A 264 -5.70 -4.85 -7.63
C TYR A 264 -4.62 -5.88 -7.99
N LEU A 265 -4.85 -6.65 -9.07
CA LEU A 265 -3.89 -7.61 -9.60
C LEU A 265 -2.58 -6.94 -10.02
N TRP A 266 -2.67 -5.77 -10.66
CA TRP A 266 -1.52 -5.00 -11.11
C TRP A 266 -0.65 -4.50 -9.95
N ASN A 267 -1.27 -4.08 -8.84
CA ASN A 267 -0.55 -3.50 -7.71
C ASN A 267 -0.08 -4.53 -6.66
N HIS A 268 -0.76 -5.68 -6.53
CA HIS A 268 -0.51 -6.60 -5.41
C HIS A 268 0.20 -7.90 -5.78
N PHE A 269 0.40 -8.16 -7.07
CA PHE A 269 1.05 -9.37 -7.54
C PHE A 269 2.10 -8.98 -8.57
N VAL A 270 3.18 -8.34 -8.13
CA VAL A 270 4.21 -7.76 -9.03
C VAL A 270 5.39 -8.69 -9.18
N GLU A 271 5.84 -9.30 -8.09
CA GLU A 271 6.97 -10.21 -8.08
C GLU A 271 6.64 -11.53 -8.80
N PRO A 272 7.62 -12.23 -9.42
CA PRO A 272 7.36 -13.46 -10.17
C PRO A 272 6.62 -14.54 -9.37
N ASP A 273 6.97 -14.70 -8.09
CA ASP A 273 6.31 -15.65 -7.19
C ASP A 273 4.86 -15.24 -6.89
N GLU A 274 4.57 -13.93 -6.84
CA GLU A 274 3.21 -13.42 -6.67
C GLU A 274 2.41 -13.46 -7.98
N GLU A 275 3.04 -13.25 -9.15
CA GLU A 275 2.37 -13.37 -10.44
C GLU A 275 1.76 -14.77 -10.63
N ALA A 276 2.45 -15.81 -10.14
CA ALA A 276 1.95 -17.19 -10.13
C ALA A 276 0.68 -17.37 -9.27
N LEU A 277 0.51 -16.56 -8.22
CA LEU A 277 -0.65 -16.62 -7.32
C LEU A 277 -1.89 -15.91 -7.89
N ARG A 278 -1.76 -15.09 -8.95
CA ARG A 278 -2.90 -14.33 -9.53
C ARG A 278 -4.08 -15.22 -9.89
N HIS A 279 -3.82 -16.38 -10.51
CA HIS A 279 -4.88 -17.32 -10.89
C HIS A 279 -5.55 -17.92 -9.66
N GLN A 280 -4.77 -18.41 -8.70
CA GLN A 280 -5.28 -18.98 -7.45
C GLN A 280 -6.09 -17.95 -6.64
N TYR A 281 -5.63 -16.70 -6.58
CA TYR A 281 -6.34 -15.58 -5.96
C TYR A 281 -7.70 -15.34 -6.60
N LEU A 282 -7.78 -15.32 -7.94
CA LEU A 282 -9.05 -15.11 -8.64
C LEU A 282 -10.02 -16.29 -8.43
N MET A 283 -9.52 -17.52 -8.37
CA MET A 283 -10.36 -18.68 -8.04
C MET A 283 -10.87 -18.62 -6.59
N LEU A 284 -10.02 -18.26 -5.62
CA LEU A 284 -10.45 -18.04 -4.23
C LEU A 284 -11.50 -16.92 -4.13
N LEU A 285 -11.32 -15.82 -4.86
CA LEU A 285 -12.30 -14.74 -4.90
C LEU A 285 -13.62 -15.20 -5.53
N HIS A 286 -13.57 -15.98 -6.60
CA HIS A 286 -14.75 -16.59 -7.22
C HIS A 286 -15.53 -17.42 -6.19
N ASP A 287 -14.86 -18.33 -5.49
CA ASP A 287 -15.49 -19.26 -4.55
C ASP A 287 -16.11 -18.51 -3.35
N VAL A 288 -15.39 -17.51 -2.80
CA VAL A 288 -15.92 -16.69 -1.70
C VAL A 288 -17.17 -15.91 -2.14
N VAL A 289 -17.17 -15.33 -3.35
CA VAL A 289 -18.33 -14.61 -3.89
C VAL A 289 -19.49 -15.57 -4.18
N GLU A 290 -19.22 -16.77 -4.69
CA GLU A 290 -20.23 -17.78 -4.97
C GLU A 290 -20.93 -18.25 -3.68
N GLU A 291 -20.16 -18.61 -2.66
CA GLU A 291 -20.68 -19.16 -1.40
C GLU A 291 -21.33 -18.11 -0.48
N SER A 292 -20.80 -16.89 -0.45
CA SER A 292 -21.13 -15.89 0.58
C SER A 292 -22.06 -14.77 0.10
N THR A 293 -22.49 -14.80 -1.15
CA THR A 293 -23.44 -13.81 -1.67
C THR A 293 -24.89 -14.26 -1.43
N VAL A 294 -25.56 -13.62 -0.47
CA VAL A 294 -26.92 -14.01 -0.03
C VAL A 294 -28.04 -13.19 -0.66
N CYS A 295 -27.90 -11.85 -0.73
CA CYS A 295 -29.03 -10.94 -1.00
C CYS A 295 -29.00 -10.25 -2.36
N LEU A 296 -28.04 -10.56 -3.24
CA LEU A 296 -28.01 -9.93 -4.57
C LEU A 296 -29.05 -10.52 -5.50
N MET A 297 -29.48 -9.71 -6.45
CA MET A 297 -30.16 -10.23 -7.64
C MET A 297 -29.21 -11.21 -8.32
N GLY A 298 -29.65 -12.45 -8.55
CA GLY A 298 -28.78 -13.51 -9.09
C GLY A 298 -28.09 -13.15 -10.41
N HIS A 299 -28.59 -12.13 -11.13
CA HIS A 299 -27.95 -11.58 -12.32
C HIS A 299 -26.61 -10.89 -12.01
N GLU A 300 -26.55 -9.97 -11.05
CA GLU A 300 -25.33 -9.24 -10.69
C GLU A 300 -24.25 -10.21 -10.20
N ARG A 301 -24.65 -11.17 -9.35
CA ARG A 301 -23.76 -12.23 -8.90
C ARG A 301 -23.16 -13.01 -10.07
N ARG A 302 -23.98 -13.44 -11.04
CA ARG A 302 -23.52 -14.18 -12.22
C ARG A 302 -22.57 -13.35 -13.09
N GLN A 303 -22.85 -12.06 -13.28
CA GLN A 303 -21.97 -11.18 -14.04
C GLN A 303 -20.59 -11.06 -13.40
N THR A 304 -20.53 -10.86 -12.08
CA THR A 304 -19.26 -10.77 -11.35
C THR A 304 -18.49 -12.09 -11.34
N LEU A 305 -19.16 -13.22 -11.13
CA LEU A 305 -18.53 -14.54 -11.22
C LEU A 305 -17.96 -14.80 -12.62
N GLN A 306 -18.72 -14.45 -13.67
CA GLN A 306 -18.25 -14.57 -15.05
C GLN A 306 -17.06 -13.65 -15.33
N LEU A 307 -17.06 -12.41 -14.81
CA LEU A 307 -15.93 -11.50 -14.89
C LEU A 307 -14.68 -12.09 -14.24
N ILE A 308 -14.78 -12.54 -12.98
CA ILE A 308 -13.65 -13.13 -12.24
C ILE A 308 -13.10 -14.34 -13.00
N LYS A 309 -13.98 -15.23 -13.46
CA LYS A 309 -13.60 -16.39 -14.26
C LYS A 309 -12.90 -15.98 -15.56
N SER A 310 -13.40 -14.97 -16.27
CA SER A 310 -12.78 -14.46 -17.50
C SER A 310 -11.37 -13.91 -17.26
N LEU A 311 -11.15 -13.17 -16.17
CA LEU A 311 -9.84 -12.68 -15.76
C LEU A 311 -8.91 -13.84 -15.40
N ALA A 312 -9.42 -14.85 -14.70
CA ALA A 312 -8.63 -16.03 -14.31
C ALA A 312 -8.13 -16.81 -15.54
N TRP A 313 -8.97 -16.95 -16.58
CA TRP A 313 -8.58 -17.53 -17.87
C TRP A 313 -7.54 -16.68 -18.58
N GLN A 314 -7.72 -15.36 -18.62
CA GLN A 314 -6.74 -14.46 -19.25
C GLN A 314 -5.36 -14.61 -18.61
N VAL A 315 -5.28 -14.63 -17.28
CA VAL A 315 -4.02 -14.86 -16.55
C VAL A 315 -3.40 -16.21 -16.93
N LEU A 316 -4.20 -17.28 -16.96
CA LEU A 316 -3.72 -18.62 -17.31
C LEU A 316 -3.20 -18.70 -18.75
N TYR A 317 -3.90 -18.08 -19.70
CA TYR A 317 -3.46 -18.01 -21.09
C TYR A 317 -2.17 -17.20 -21.23
N THR A 318 -2.03 -16.07 -20.55
CA THR A 318 -0.79 -15.27 -20.58
C THR A 318 0.40 -16.07 -20.05
N VAL A 319 0.23 -16.82 -18.95
CA VAL A 319 1.29 -17.70 -18.43
C VAL A 319 1.61 -18.85 -19.40
N SER A 320 0.59 -19.44 -20.03
CA SER A 320 0.75 -20.55 -20.98
C SER A 320 1.33 -20.14 -22.34
N SER A 321 1.20 -18.86 -22.70
CA SER A 321 1.68 -18.30 -23.97
C SER A 321 3.02 -17.58 -23.86
N ILE A 322 3.67 -17.57 -22.68
CA ILE A 322 5.12 -17.42 -22.58
C ILE A 322 5.71 -18.73 -23.11
N PRO A 323 6.21 -18.79 -24.36
CA PRO A 323 6.87 -19.99 -24.82
C PRO A 323 8.17 -20.08 -24.02
N PHE A 324 8.49 -21.27 -23.51
CA PHE A 324 9.78 -21.99 -23.49
C PHE A 324 11.04 -21.32 -24.12
N LYS A 325 11.26 -20.01 -24.03
CA LYS A 325 12.33 -19.26 -24.72
C LYS A 325 13.45 -18.80 -23.78
N SER A 326 13.30 -18.93 -22.46
CA SER A 326 14.34 -18.48 -21.52
C SER A 326 15.16 -19.59 -20.86
N TYR A 327 14.76 -20.87 -20.99
CA TYR A 327 15.54 -22.00 -20.47
C TYR A 327 16.54 -22.62 -21.47
N PHE A 328 16.47 -22.27 -22.76
CA PHE A 328 17.41 -22.79 -23.76
C PHE A 328 18.67 -21.93 -23.96
N LEU A 329 18.64 -20.64 -23.61
CA LEU A 329 19.81 -19.76 -23.79
C LEU A 329 20.86 -19.90 -22.68
N LEU A 330 20.49 -20.34 -21.46
CA LEU A 330 21.49 -20.63 -20.41
C LEU A 330 22.19 -22.00 -20.63
N CYS A 331 21.51 -22.98 -21.23
CA CYS A 331 22.12 -24.29 -21.50
C CYS A 331 23.05 -24.31 -22.73
N TYR A 332 22.92 -23.39 -23.67
CA TYR A 332 23.84 -23.30 -24.83
C TYR A 332 25.10 -22.47 -24.56
N TRP A 333 25.08 -21.53 -23.60
CA TRP A 333 26.28 -20.75 -23.24
C TRP A 333 27.23 -21.48 -22.30
N VAL A 334 26.73 -22.41 -21.47
CA VAL A 334 27.61 -23.22 -20.59
C VAL A 334 28.33 -24.35 -21.35
N ARG A 335 27.90 -24.67 -22.59
CA ARG A 335 28.50 -25.76 -23.38
C ARG A 335 29.54 -25.32 -24.42
N LEU A 336 29.88 -24.02 -24.48
CA LEU A 336 30.85 -23.47 -25.44
C LEU A 336 32.13 -22.91 -24.80
N VAL A 337 32.32 -23.07 -23.48
CA VAL A 337 33.54 -22.65 -22.74
C VAL A 337 34.32 -23.84 -22.17
N LEU A 338 33.91 -25.07 -22.47
CA LEU A 338 34.62 -26.29 -22.08
C LEU A 338 34.69 -27.25 -23.25
N TRP A 339 35.49 -26.93 -24.28
CA TRP A 339 36.26 -27.87 -25.12
C TRP A 339 37.41 -27.12 -25.77
#